data_AF-A0A4U9WAU8-F1
#
_entry.id   AF-A0A4U9WAU8-F1
#
_cell.length_a   1.000
_cell.length_b   1.000
_cell.length_c   1.000
_cell.angle_alpha   90.00
_cell.angle_beta   90.00
_cell.angle_gamma   90.00
#
_symmetry.space_group_name_H-M   'P 1'
#
loop_
_entity.id
_entity.type
_entity.pdbx_description
1 polymer ?
#
loop_
_entity_poly.entity_id
_entity_poly.type
_entity_poly.pdbx_seq_one_letter_code
_entity_poly.pdbx_strand_id
1 'polypeptide(L)' 'MLCYFGRYRIDEDKQCVIHRVGGCSFPNWLGSQQIRFYSFTGETLTLRTVPLQLDNRVQIGELVWATAPGRRGRKP' A
#
# COMPACT_ATOMS: atom_id res chain seq x y z
N MET A 1 -6.15 -8.85 -11.28
CA MET A 1 -5.70 -8.32 -9.97
C MET A 1 -4.34 -7.65 -10.15
N LEU A 2 -4.17 -6.39 -9.73
CA LEU A 2 -2.87 -5.72 -9.74
C LEU A 2 -2.13 -6.05 -8.45
N CYS A 3 -0.91 -6.58 -8.58
CA CYS A 3 -0.06 -6.96 -7.44
C CYS A 3 1.37 -6.46 -7.68
N TYR A 4 2.04 -5.99 -6.63
CA TYR A 4 3.46 -5.65 -6.68
C TYR A 4 4.13 -5.89 -5.34
N PHE A 5 5.44 -5.99 -5.36
CA PHE A 5 6.27 -6.04 -4.17
C PHE A 5 7.57 -5.27 -4.39
N GLY A 6 8.23 -4.94 -3.28
CA GLY A 6 9.51 -4.24 -3.29
C GLY A 6 9.80 -3.58 -1.95
N ARG A 7 10.92 -2.84 -1.91
CA ARG A 7 11.31 -2.08 -0.72
C ARG A 7 10.33 -0.93 -0.51
N TYR A 8 10.18 -0.49 0.73
CA TYR A 8 9.41 0.70 1.05
C TYR A 8 10.12 1.56 2.09
N ARG A 9 9.70 2.81 2.15
CA ARG A 9 10.05 3.75 3.23
C ARG A 9 8.79 4.49 3.68
N ILE A 10 8.80 4.97 4.91
CA ILE A 10 7.73 5.79 5.47
C ILE A 10 8.21 7.24 5.49
N ASP A 11 7.32 8.15 5.12
CA ASP A 11 7.47 9.60 5.24
C ASP A 11 6.36 10.04 6.22
N GLU A 12 6.73 10.15 7.50
CA GLU A 12 5.78 10.40 8.60
C GLU A 12 5.20 11.81 8.53
N ASP A 13 6.01 12.79 8.15
CA ASP A 13 5.58 14.19 7.97
C ASP A 13 4.47 14.30 6.92
N LYS A 14 4.55 13.51 5.84
CA LYS A 14 3.54 13.46 4.77
C LYS A 14 2.50 12.36 4.96
N GLN A 15 2.59 11.61 6.06
CA GLN A 15 1.71 10.47 6.38
C GLN A 15 1.54 9.51 5.20
N CYS A 16 2.65 9.11 4.58
CA CYS A 16 2.61 8.20 3.45
C CYS A 16 3.70 7.12 3.50
N VAL A 17 3.41 5.99 2.86
CA VAL A 17 4.37 4.93 2.56
C VAL A 17 4.71 4.98 1.07
N ILE A 18 5.99 4.89 0.75
CA ILE A 18 6.52 4.99 -0.60
C ILE A 18 7.20 3.67 -0.94
N HIS A 19 6.56 2.89 -1.82
CA HIS A 19 7.09 1.61 -2.29
C HIS A 19 7.93 1.81 -3.55
N ARG A 20 9.15 1.26 -3.57
CA ARG A 20 9.96 1.10 -4.78
C ARG A 20 9.66 -0.28 -5.36
N VAL A 21 8.99 -0.31 -6.52
CA VAL A 21 8.51 -1.56 -7.13
C VAL A 21 9.69 -2.37 -7.66
N GLY A 22 9.89 -3.56 -7.09
CA GLY A 22 10.89 -4.54 -7.53
C GLY A 22 10.32 -5.65 -8.41
N GLY A 23 9.02 -5.91 -8.32
CA GLY A 23 8.28 -6.81 -9.19
C GLY A 23 6.78 -6.48 -9.18
N CYS A 24 6.10 -6.65 -10.32
CA CYS A 24 4.69 -6.29 -10.47
C CYS A 24 4.01 -7.13 -11.56
N SER A 25 2.71 -7.41 -11.39
CA SER A 25 1.88 -8.00 -12.45
C SER A 25 1.54 -7.01 -13.58
N PHE A 26 1.86 -5.72 -13.41
CA PHE A 26 1.77 -4.69 -14.42
C PHE A 26 3.17 -4.13 -14.73
N PRO A 27 3.80 -4.56 -15.84
CA PRO A 27 5.22 -4.27 -16.13
C PRO A 27 5.58 -2.78 -16.13
N ASN A 28 4.65 -1.91 -16.51
CA ASN A 28 4.87 -0.46 -16.58
C ASN A 28 5.20 0.17 -15.21
N TRP A 29 4.92 -0.51 -14.10
CA TRP A 29 5.24 -0.03 -12.76
C TRP A 29 6.60 -0.49 -12.25
N LEU A 30 7.30 -1.37 -12.97
CA LEU A 30 8.60 -1.87 -12.54
C LEU A 30 9.59 -0.70 -12.35
N GLY A 31 10.26 -0.64 -11.19
CA GLY A 31 11.17 0.45 -10.86
C GLY A 31 10.50 1.77 -10.49
N SER A 32 9.18 1.90 -10.60
CA SER A 32 8.44 3.11 -10.21
C SER A 32 8.34 3.26 -8.68
N GLN A 33 7.90 4.44 -8.24
CA GLN A 33 7.47 4.68 -6.87
C GLN A 33 5.94 4.68 -6.78
N GLN A 34 5.41 3.91 -5.83
CA GLN A 34 3.99 3.87 -5.51
C GLN A 34 3.78 4.53 -4.15
N ILE A 35 3.15 5.70 -4.15
CA ILE A 35 2.83 6.45 -2.93
C ILE A 35 1.45 6.03 -2.44
N ARG A 36 1.36 5.73 -1.13
CA ARG A 36 0.10 5.42 -0.45
C ARG A 36 -0.01 6.26 0.82
N PHE A 37 -1.03 7.10 0.91
CA PHE A 37 -1.34 7.85 2.12
C PHE A 37 -1.98 6.91 3.13
N TYR A 38 -1.55 6.99 4.39
CA TYR A 38 -2.08 6.13 5.43
C TYR A 38 -2.86 6.91 6.48
N SER A 39 -3.89 6.26 7.03
CA SER A 39 -4.61 6.74 8.21
C SER A 39 -4.98 5.55 9.09
N PHE A 40 -4.89 5.74 10.40
CA PHE A 40 -5.34 4.76 11.38
C PHE A 40 -6.71 5.15 11.93
N THR A 41 -7.64 4.21 11.94
CA THR A 41 -8.98 4.37 12.53
C THR A 41 -9.28 3.15 13.38
N GLY A 42 -9.28 3.33 14.71
CA GLY A 42 -9.38 2.20 15.65
C GLY A 42 -8.27 1.18 15.41
N GLU A 43 -8.64 -0.05 15.11
CA GLU A 43 -7.72 -1.17 14.84
C GLU A 43 -7.41 -1.37 13.34
N THR A 44 -7.84 -0.43 12.49
CA THR A 44 -7.67 -0.53 11.04
C THR A 44 -6.68 0.48 10.50
N LEU A 45 -5.93 0.06 9.47
CA LEU A 45 -5.03 0.89 8.68
C LEU A 45 -5.62 1.03 7.27
N THR A 46 -5.95 2.24 6.88
CA THR A 46 -6.39 2.55 5.52
C THR A 46 -5.22 3.11 4.72
N LEU A 47 -4.98 2.56 3.52
CA LEU A 47 -4.02 3.05 2.54
C LEU A 47 -4.77 3.57 1.31
N ARG A 48 -4.45 4.78 0.87
CA ARG A 48 -5.04 5.42 -0.32
C ARG A 48 -3.99 5.75 -1.37
N THR A 49 -4.28 5.47 -2.64
CA THR A 49 -3.38 5.85 -3.74
C THR A 49 -3.40 7.37 -3.98
N VAL A 50 -2.39 7.88 -4.68
CA VAL A 50 -2.57 9.12 -5.44
C VAL A 50 -3.72 8.93 -6.45
N PRO A 51 -4.39 10.02 -6.90
CA PRO A 51 -5.38 9.91 -7.98
C PRO A 51 -4.79 9.19 -9.20
N LEU A 52 -5.39 8.05 -9.55
CA LEU A 52 -5.01 7.25 -10.71
C LEU A 52 -5.90 7.66 -11.88
N GLN A 53 -5.28 7.96 -13.01
CA GLN A 53 -5.98 8.10 -14.28
C GLN A 53 -6.21 6.69 -14.84
N LEU A 54 -7.47 6.27 -14.86
CA LEU A 54 -7.90 5.00 -15.44
C LEU A 54 -8.96 5.33 -16.48
N ASP A 55 -8.58 5.15 -17.75
CA ASP A 55 -9.34 5.62 -18.91
C ASP A 55 -9.66 7.12 -18.82
N ASN A 56 -10.93 7.50 -18.96
CA ASN A 56 -11.41 8.88 -18.83
C ASN A 56 -11.88 9.22 -17.40
N ARG A 57 -11.43 8.47 -16.39
CA ARG A 57 -11.85 8.65 -14.99
C ARG A 57 -10.66 8.74 -14.06
N VAL A 58 -10.81 9.62 -13.06
CA VAL A 58 -9.91 9.67 -11.91
C VAL A 58 -10.47 8.75 -10.82
N GLN A 59 -9.65 7.83 -10.34
CA GLN A 59 -10.01 6.94 -9.23
C GLN A 59 -8.96 7.00 -8.13
N ILE A 60 -9.40 6.77 -6.89
CA ILE A 60 -8.54 6.58 -5.73
C ILE A 60 -8.74 5.13 -5.28
N GLY A 61 -7.67 4.35 -5.31
CA GLY A 61 -7.69 3.01 -4.72
C GLY A 61 -7.60 3.12 -3.20
N GLU A 62 -8.47 2.39 -2.49
CA GLU A 62 -8.46 2.29 -1.04
C GLU A 62 -8.24 0.83 -0.62
N LEU A 63 -7.34 0.62 0.34
CA LEU A 63 -7.04 -0.68 0.92
C LEU A 63 -7.08 -0.58 2.44
N VAL A 64 -8.01 -1.30 3.06
CA VAL A 64 -8.19 -1.32 4.51
C VAL A 64 -7.62 -2.62 5.06
N TRP A 65 -6.69 -2.50 6.00
CA TRP A 65 -6.06 -3.59 6.73
C TRP A 65 -6.59 -3.65 8.15
N ALA A 66 -6.81 -4.85 8.66
CA ALA A 66 -6.96 -5.13 10.08
C ALA A 66 -5.78 -5.99 10.54
N THR A 67 -5.38 -5.84 11.81
CA THR A 67 -4.38 -6.74 12.39
C THR A 67 -4.87 -8.17 12.33
N ALA A 68 -4.06 -9.07 11.80
CA ALA A 68 -4.37 -10.50 11.87
C ALA A 68 -4.42 -10.93 13.35
N PRO A 69 -5.31 -11.88 13.73
CA PRO A 69 -5.33 -12.41 15.07
C PRO A 69 -3.94 -12.96 15.42
N GLY A 70 -3.38 -12.49 16.53
CA GLY A 70 -2.05 -12.90 16.96
C GLY A 70 -1.97 -14.41 17.11
N ARG A 71 -0.97 -15.05 16.50
CA ARG A 71 -0.65 -16.45 16.81
C ARG A 71 -0.22 -16.53 18.28
N ARG A 72 -1.15 -16.88 19.18
CA ARG A 72 -0.81 -17.30 20.54
C ARG A 72 0.05 -18.57 20.45
N GLY A 73 1.33 -18.42 20.78
CA GLY A 73 2.19 -19.50 21.28
C GLY A 73 2.73 -20.50 20.26
N ARG A 74 3.97 -20.31 19.84
CA ARG A 74 4.91 -21.43 19.73
C ARG A 74 5.73 -21.41 21.02
N LYS A 75 5.37 -22.24 22.00
CA LYS A 75 6.32 -22.61 23.07
C LYS A 75 7.42 -23.50 22.44
N PRO A 76 8.67 -23.45 22.95
CA PRO A 76 9.79 -24.18 22.40
C PRO A 76 9.60 -25.70 22.48
#